data_AF-A0A9X1VLH0-F1
#
_entry.id   AF-A0A9X1VLH0-F1
#
_cell.length_a   1.000
_cell.length_b   1.000
_cell.length_c   1.000
_cell.angle_alpha   90.00
_cell.angle_beta   90.00
_cell.angle_gamma   90.00
#
_symmetry.space_group_name_H-M   'P 1'
#
loop_
_entity.id
_entity.type
_entity.pdbx_description
1 polymer ?
#
loop_
_entity_poly.entity_id
_entity_poly.type
_entity_poly.pdbx_seq_one_letter_code
_entity_poly.pdbx_strand_id
1 'polypeptide(L)'
;MKLIKTIIISLLFTNMALGQKYLGYSNNIIKYKSQYLKDSITLNLHLPETFNFSAKETKYPITIIFDSQHQSTYPQIINSIDLLTNESQMPENIIIGVPFNRSNRYYLTSNKKAKNDSLAGIQRMEKFLFKELIPKLQRDYKANQFITIIGHSRTAFLVNYLTTKQSKNINVAIALSGFYSNQPLSANTFKASISNPTNFPHKFRYYFTAGSTLEEESYLKENLEVFQFMSKNKMPQNFNGSFTETSNANHMTNYWVSLPAILMDCYADYNHILNNWFYRKLKKTSIKSPIIEFKSDLEKAGQNMGFTLNPSLTHLFSLASSYGYEKKDYQQAINFIKLGQKYYPNCLDFDLELIDYYKLLKNVKLSAFYKNEYRKKVMSRNDLSNLKKTELIKKIKDQ
;
A
#
# COMPACT_ATOMS: atom_id res chain seq x y z
N MET A 1 69.89 1.04 0.56
CA MET A 1 68.84 1.83 -0.12
C MET A 1 67.71 0.91 -0.56
N LYS A 2 66.65 0.79 0.25
CA LYS A 2 65.43 0.03 -0.09
C LYS A 2 64.44 1.01 -0.73
N LEU A 3 64.16 0.83 -2.02
CA LEU A 3 63.15 1.59 -2.75
C LEU A 3 61.78 0.95 -2.46
N ILE A 4 61.02 1.54 -1.54
CA ILE A 4 59.62 1.16 -1.30
C ILE A 4 58.81 1.79 -2.44
N LYS A 5 58.38 0.95 -3.40
CA LYS A 5 57.37 1.33 -4.39
C LYS A 5 56.00 1.29 -3.70
N THR A 6 55.49 2.46 -3.34
CA THR A 6 54.11 2.66 -2.93
C THR A 6 53.20 2.36 -4.12
N ILE A 7 52.54 1.20 -4.10
CA ILE A 7 51.44 0.90 -5.02
C ILE A 7 50.22 1.66 -4.49
N ILE A 8 49.90 2.78 -5.13
CA ILE A 8 48.63 3.46 -4.97
C ILE A 8 47.57 2.59 -5.66
N ILE A 9 46.81 1.83 -4.87
CA ILE A 9 45.58 1.18 -5.34
C ILE A 9 44.56 2.31 -5.54
N SER A 10 44.44 2.77 -6.79
CA SER A 10 43.31 3.60 -7.22
C SER A 10 42.06 2.71 -7.22
N LEU A 11 41.31 2.75 -6.13
CA LEU A 11 39.92 2.28 -6.08
C LEU A 11 39.10 3.23 -6.96
N LEU A 12 38.96 2.89 -8.23
CA LEU A 12 37.91 3.40 -9.10
C LEU A 12 36.57 2.93 -8.52
N PHE A 13 36.01 3.73 -7.62
CA PHE A 13 34.58 3.67 -7.33
C PHE A 13 33.85 4.04 -8.63
N THR A 14 33.47 3.03 -9.41
CA THR A 14 32.33 3.19 -10.31
C THR A 14 31.14 3.44 -9.41
N ASN A 15 30.79 4.72 -9.22
CA ASN A 15 29.49 5.13 -8.74
C ASN A 15 28.45 4.70 -9.77
N MET A 16 28.13 3.41 -9.81
CA MET A 16 26.80 3.01 -10.24
C MET A 16 25.86 3.49 -9.14
N ALA A 17 25.46 4.75 -9.24
CA ALA A 17 24.26 5.25 -8.59
C ALA A 17 23.05 4.58 -9.26
N LEU A 18 22.94 3.27 -9.10
CA LEU A 18 21.66 2.59 -9.24
C LEU A 18 20.87 3.04 -8.02
N GLY A 19 20.14 4.15 -8.17
CA GLY A 19 19.15 4.53 -7.16
C GLY A 19 18.31 3.30 -6.87
N GLN A 20 18.30 2.87 -5.61
CA GLN A 20 17.64 1.63 -5.20
C GLN A 20 16.17 1.71 -5.64
N LYS A 21 15.80 0.91 -6.63
CA LYS A 21 14.41 0.78 -7.05
C LYS A 21 13.71 -0.09 -6.01
N TYR A 22 12.53 0.34 -5.57
CA TYR A 22 11.62 -0.53 -4.83
C TYR A 22 11.33 -1.77 -5.68
N LEU A 23 11.19 -2.93 -5.04
CA LEU A 23 11.04 -4.20 -5.72
C LEU A 23 9.69 -4.28 -6.46
N GLY A 24 8.61 -3.96 -5.75
CA GLY A 24 7.23 -4.08 -6.21
C GLY A 24 6.54 -2.75 -6.51
N TYR A 25 7.24 -1.61 -6.45
CA TYR A 25 6.64 -0.28 -6.65
C TYR A 25 7.44 0.64 -7.57
N SER A 26 6.73 1.45 -8.34
CA SER A 26 7.34 2.55 -9.09
C SER A 26 7.81 3.69 -8.17
N ASN A 27 8.69 4.56 -8.66
CA ASN A 27 9.07 5.80 -7.99
C ASN A 27 8.82 6.99 -8.92
N ASN A 28 7.55 7.34 -9.12
CA ASN A 28 7.10 8.36 -10.06
C ASN A 28 6.79 9.68 -9.33
N ILE A 29 6.57 10.75 -10.10
CA ILE A 29 6.06 12.02 -9.60
C ILE A 29 4.83 12.47 -10.40
N ILE A 30 3.89 13.14 -9.74
CA ILE A 30 2.78 13.83 -10.39
C ILE A 30 2.89 15.32 -10.07
N LYS A 31 2.95 16.16 -11.09
CA LYS A 31 2.75 17.61 -10.94
C LYS A 31 1.27 17.92 -11.11
N TYR A 32 0.70 18.65 -10.16
CA TYR A 32 -0.73 18.96 -10.15
C TYR A 32 -0.96 20.42 -9.76
N LYS A 33 -1.74 21.13 -10.57
CA LYS A 33 -2.17 22.51 -10.27
C LYS A 33 -3.47 22.45 -9.49
N SER A 34 -3.42 22.77 -8.21
CA SER A 34 -4.56 22.67 -7.30
C SER A 34 -5.31 24.00 -7.18
N GLN A 35 -6.64 23.96 -7.31
CA GLN A 35 -7.49 25.12 -7.09
C GLN A 35 -7.62 25.41 -5.59
N TYR A 36 -7.71 24.35 -4.77
CA TYR A 36 -7.82 24.50 -3.30
C TYR A 36 -6.50 24.86 -2.62
N LEU A 37 -5.34 24.47 -3.14
CA LEU A 37 -4.07 24.97 -2.62
C LEU A 37 -3.68 26.33 -3.22
N LYS A 38 -4.35 26.75 -4.31
CA LYS A 38 -4.00 27.95 -5.11
C LYS A 38 -2.55 27.94 -5.61
N ASP A 39 -1.98 26.75 -5.79
CA ASP A 39 -0.59 26.54 -6.16
C ASP A 39 -0.42 25.19 -6.88
N SER A 40 0.75 24.99 -7.49
CA SER A 40 1.18 23.69 -8.00
C SER A 40 1.85 22.88 -6.91
N ILE A 41 1.50 21.60 -6.83
CA ILE A 41 2.13 20.62 -5.94
C ILE A 41 2.77 19.52 -6.77
N THR A 42 3.95 19.06 -6.35
CA THR A 42 4.58 17.85 -6.87
C THR A 42 4.38 16.75 -5.85
N LEU A 43 3.71 15.67 -6.23
CA LEU A 43 3.39 14.53 -5.37
C LEU A 43 4.29 13.35 -5.73
N ASN A 44 4.68 12.55 -4.75
CA ASN A 44 5.39 11.29 -4.96
C ASN A 44 4.35 10.20 -5.24
N LEU A 45 4.44 9.52 -6.38
CA LEU A 45 3.50 8.47 -6.77
C LEU A 45 4.21 7.12 -6.83
N HIS A 46 3.71 6.16 -6.07
CA HIS A 46 4.14 4.77 -6.15
C HIS A 46 2.97 3.92 -6.62
N LEU A 47 3.14 3.32 -7.79
CA LEU A 47 2.21 2.37 -8.38
C LEU A 47 2.76 0.96 -8.15
N PRO A 48 1.92 0.00 -7.77
CA PRO A 48 2.36 -1.37 -7.61
C PRO A 48 2.75 -1.93 -8.99
N GLU A 49 3.68 -2.88 -9.03
CA GLU A 49 4.20 -3.45 -10.28
C GLU A 49 3.06 -3.96 -11.16
N THR A 50 2.05 -4.59 -10.55
CA THR A 50 0.90 -5.15 -11.26
C THR A 50 0.03 -4.11 -11.95
N PHE A 51 0.13 -2.82 -11.60
CA PHE A 51 -0.68 -1.75 -12.18
C PHE A 51 -0.60 -1.72 -13.72
N ASN A 52 0.60 -1.93 -14.26
CA ASN A 52 0.88 -1.83 -15.70
C ASN A 52 0.27 -2.99 -16.50
N PHE A 53 0.05 -4.12 -15.86
CA PHE A 53 -0.39 -5.35 -16.52
C PHE A 53 -1.69 -5.93 -15.97
N SER A 54 -2.34 -5.21 -15.05
CA SER A 54 -3.66 -5.54 -14.51
C SER A 54 -4.80 -5.20 -15.47
N ALA A 55 -5.89 -5.94 -15.32
CA ALA A 55 -7.15 -5.68 -16.00
C ALA A 55 -7.71 -4.31 -15.60
N LYS A 56 -8.68 -3.80 -16.36
CA LYS A 56 -9.31 -2.51 -16.07
C LYS A 56 -10.14 -2.56 -14.78
N GLU A 57 -10.68 -3.73 -14.48
CA GLU A 57 -11.55 -4.06 -13.35
C GLU A 57 -10.75 -4.29 -12.05
N THR A 58 -9.46 -4.60 -12.15
CA THR A 58 -8.55 -4.72 -11.01
C THR A 58 -8.24 -3.33 -10.47
N LYS A 59 -8.84 -2.99 -9.33
CA LYS A 59 -8.70 -1.68 -8.69
C LYS A 59 -7.89 -1.75 -7.41
N TYR A 60 -7.12 -0.71 -7.12
CA TYR A 60 -6.20 -0.66 -5.98
C TYR A 60 -6.68 0.31 -4.90
N PRO A 61 -6.55 -0.02 -3.60
CA PRO A 61 -6.73 0.94 -2.51
C PRO A 61 -5.75 2.12 -2.61
N ILE A 62 -6.08 3.25 -1.97
CA ILE A 62 -5.24 4.45 -1.93
C ILE A 62 -4.61 4.57 -0.54
N THR A 63 -3.29 4.81 -0.49
CA THR A 63 -2.57 5.17 0.73
C THR A 63 -1.97 6.57 0.56
N ILE A 64 -2.44 7.53 1.35
CA ILE A 64 -1.93 8.90 1.37
C ILE A 64 -0.97 9.02 2.55
N ILE A 65 0.28 9.38 2.26
CA ILE A 65 1.32 9.57 3.28
C ILE A 65 1.71 11.03 3.27
N PHE A 66 1.46 11.72 4.37
CA PHE A 66 1.89 13.10 4.55
C PHE A 66 3.39 13.17 4.87
N ASP A 67 3.97 14.34 4.64
CA ASP A 67 5.36 14.66 4.95
C ASP A 67 6.42 13.93 4.08
N SER A 68 6.09 13.68 2.81
CA SER A 68 6.98 12.97 1.88
C SER A 68 8.27 13.71 1.50
N GLN A 69 8.42 14.99 1.92
CA GLN A 69 9.66 15.74 1.78
C GLN A 69 10.81 15.20 2.65
N HIS A 70 10.52 14.42 3.70
CA HIS A 70 11.55 13.94 4.62
C HIS A 70 12.34 12.78 4.02
N GLN A 71 13.51 13.10 3.46
CA GLN A 71 14.40 12.15 2.77
C GLN A 71 14.90 11.01 3.66
N SER A 72 14.92 11.18 4.99
CA SER A 72 15.38 10.15 5.93
C SER A 72 14.31 9.13 6.33
N THR A 73 13.04 9.53 6.36
CA THR A 73 11.94 8.69 6.87
C THR A 73 11.01 8.19 5.78
N TYR A 74 10.68 9.03 4.80
CA TYR A 74 9.74 8.67 3.75
C TYR A 74 10.19 7.45 2.92
N PRO A 75 11.46 7.37 2.44
CA PRO A 75 11.91 6.17 1.72
C PRO A 75 11.87 4.90 2.56
N GLN A 76 12.11 4.99 3.87
CA GLN A 76 12.04 3.84 4.77
C GLN A 76 10.61 3.31 4.91
N ILE A 77 9.63 4.21 4.96
CA ILE A 77 8.22 3.85 4.97
C ILE A 77 7.81 3.16 3.67
N ILE A 78 8.26 3.68 2.53
CA ILE A 78 7.98 3.02 1.23
C ILE A 78 8.66 1.65 1.17
N ASN A 79 9.89 1.50 1.65
CA ASN A 79 10.57 0.19 1.75
C ASN A 79 9.79 -0.80 2.64
N SER A 80 9.24 -0.34 3.77
CA SER A 80 8.40 -1.20 4.61
C SER A 80 7.13 -1.64 3.89
N ILE A 81 6.45 -0.73 3.19
CA ILE A 81 5.26 -1.07 2.40
C ILE A 81 5.62 -2.03 1.27
N ASP A 82 6.73 -1.79 0.58
CA ASP A 82 7.24 -2.65 -0.49
C ASP A 82 7.50 -4.06 0.02
N LEU A 83 8.25 -4.21 1.12
CA LEU A 83 8.49 -5.51 1.76
C LEU A 83 7.19 -6.22 2.14
N LEU A 84 6.29 -5.54 2.87
CA LEU A 84 5.03 -6.12 3.31
C LEU A 84 4.13 -6.53 2.13
N THR A 85 4.17 -5.78 1.02
CA THR A 85 3.40 -6.13 -0.18
C THR A 85 3.97 -7.38 -0.85
N ASN A 86 5.28 -7.47 -1.03
CA ASN A 86 5.94 -8.62 -1.67
C ASN A 86 5.78 -9.92 -0.85
N GLU A 87 5.81 -9.81 0.49
CA GLU A 87 5.55 -10.91 1.42
C GLU A 87 4.05 -11.21 1.63
N SER A 88 3.17 -10.61 0.81
CA SER A 88 1.70 -10.76 0.90
C SER A 88 1.12 -10.48 2.29
N GLN A 89 1.80 -9.65 3.10
CA GLN A 89 1.31 -9.16 4.39
C GLN A 89 0.29 -8.03 4.21
N MET A 90 0.36 -7.31 3.08
CA MET A 90 -0.65 -6.32 2.68
C MET A 90 -0.97 -6.44 1.19
N PRO A 91 -2.18 -6.06 0.77
CA PRO A 91 -2.50 -5.95 -0.64
C PRO A 91 -1.77 -4.78 -1.29
N GLU A 92 -1.47 -4.92 -2.58
CA GLU A 92 -0.96 -3.84 -3.42
C GLU A 92 -1.89 -2.62 -3.38
N ASN A 93 -1.31 -1.43 -3.27
CA ASN A 93 -2.07 -0.18 -3.19
C ASN A 93 -1.41 0.92 -4.04
N ILE A 94 -2.12 2.03 -4.26
CA ILE A 94 -1.54 3.24 -4.87
C ILE A 94 -1.11 4.15 -3.74
N ILE A 95 0.20 4.40 -3.64
CA ILE A 95 0.74 5.28 -2.61
C ILE A 95 0.95 6.67 -3.20
N ILE A 96 0.45 7.68 -2.50
CA ILE A 96 0.73 9.08 -2.82
C ILE A 96 1.37 9.78 -1.62
N GLY A 97 2.61 10.22 -1.79
CA GLY A 97 3.30 11.10 -0.86
C GLY A 97 2.90 12.55 -1.11
N VAL A 98 2.44 13.22 -0.05
CA VAL A 98 2.08 14.64 -0.07
C VAL A 98 3.15 15.42 0.69
N PRO A 99 4.00 16.19 0.00
CA PRO A 99 5.04 16.95 0.65
C PRO A 99 4.52 18.30 1.15
N PHE A 100 5.22 18.84 2.14
CA PHE A 100 5.03 20.18 2.67
C PHE A 100 6.36 20.91 2.76
N ASN A 101 6.35 22.22 2.51
CA ASN A 101 7.42 23.10 3.00
C ASN A 101 7.07 23.58 4.42
N ARG A 102 8.04 24.15 5.15
CA ARG A 102 7.87 24.53 6.57
C ARG A 102 6.68 25.48 6.81
N SER A 103 6.51 26.51 5.97
CA SER A 103 5.44 27.50 6.13
C SER A 103 4.06 26.93 5.77
N ASN A 104 3.97 26.20 4.65
CA ASN A 104 2.73 25.56 4.21
C ASN A 104 2.32 24.44 5.15
N ARG A 105 3.26 23.67 5.73
CA ARG A 105 2.94 22.65 6.75
C ARG A 105 2.20 23.28 7.93
N TYR A 106 2.68 24.42 8.42
CA TYR A 106 2.01 25.13 9.52
C TYR A 106 0.61 25.59 9.13
N TYR A 107 0.51 26.32 8.02
CA TYR A 107 -0.74 26.89 7.53
C TYR A 107 -1.79 25.81 7.21
N LEU A 108 -1.44 24.80 6.41
CA LEU A 108 -2.32 23.75 5.90
C LEU A 108 -2.78 22.73 6.94
N THR A 109 -2.33 22.85 8.19
CA THR A 109 -2.86 22.07 9.32
C THR A 109 -3.28 22.98 10.48
N SER A 110 -3.64 24.23 10.19
CA SER A 110 -4.11 25.20 11.18
C SER A 110 -5.46 25.81 10.78
N ASN A 111 -6.12 26.45 11.74
CA ASN A 111 -7.31 27.27 11.51
C ASN A 111 -7.01 28.67 10.92
N LYS A 112 -5.73 28.99 10.62
CA LYS A 112 -5.36 30.29 10.05
C LYS A 112 -5.96 30.46 8.66
N LYS A 113 -6.42 31.67 8.36
CA LYS A 113 -6.89 32.09 7.03
C LYS A 113 -5.89 33.04 6.39
N ALA A 114 -5.72 32.92 5.07
CA ALA A 114 -4.99 33.94 4.32
C ALA A 114 -5.87 35.20 4.18
N LYS A 115 -5.26 36.35 3.88
CA LYS A 115 -6.01 37.60 3.65
C LYS A 115 -7.02 37.38 2.51
N ASN A 116 -8.27 37.80 2.73
CA ASN A 116 -9.38 37.64 1.78
C ASN A 116 -9.72 36.19 1.44
N ASP A 117 -9.43 35.25 2.35
CA ASP A 117 -9.75 33.84 2.17
C ASP A 117 -10.86 33.38 3.11
N SER A 118 -11.89 32.73 2.57
CA SER A 118 -12.99 32.19 3.37
C SER A 118 -12.61 30.88 4.09
N LEU A 119 -11.63 30.15 3.55
CA LEU A 119 -11.19 28.84 4.06
C LEU A 119 -9.92 28.98 4.92
N ALA A 120 -9.92 28.27 6.04
CA ALA A 120 -8.69 28.03 6.78
C ALA A 120 -7.75 27.09 6.02
N GLY A 121 -6.45 27.16 6.29
CA GLY A 121 -5.46 26.31 5.62
C GLY A 121 -5.77 24.81 5.74
N ILE A 122 -6.23 24.35 6.90
CA ILE A 122 -6.65 22.95 7.08
C ILE A 122 -7.86 22.55 6.23
N GLN A 123 -8.80 23.47 6.01
CA GLN A 123 -9.95 23.24 5.12
C GLN A 123 -9.52 23.23 3.65
N ARG A 124 -8.48 23.98 3.27
CA ARG A 124 -7.88 23.91 1.93
C ARG A 124 -7.24 22.55 1.68
N MET A 125 -6.48 22.03 2.64
CA MET A 125 -5.91 20.69 2.55
C MET A 125 -6.99 19.62 2.46
N GLU A 126 -8.02 19.69 3.31
CA GLU A 126 -9.19 18.80 3.24
C GLU A 126 -9.83 18.81 1.84
N LYS A 127 -10.14 20.00 1.29
CA LYS A 127 -10.75 20.08 -0.04
C LYS A 127 -9.81 19.61 -1.16
N PHE A 128 -8.52 19.91 -1.09
CA PHE A 128 -7.54 19.36 -2.02
C PHE A 128 -7.57 17.82 -2.04
N LEU A 129 -7.54 17.18 -0.88
CA LEU A 129 -7.56 15.72 -0.80
C LEU A 129 -8.84 15.12 -1.38
N PHE A 130 -10.00 15.59 -0.91
CA PHE A 130 -11.29 14.93 -1.19
C PHE A 130 -12.02 15.43 -2.43
N LYS A 131 -11.68 16.61 -2.95
CA LYS A 131 -12.31 17.19 -4.15
C LYS A 131 -11.39 17.20 -5.38
N GLU A 132 -10.09 17.01 -5.20
CA GLU A 132 -9.13 17.02 -6.31
C GLU A 132 -8.30 15.72 -6.36
N LEU A 133 -7.47 15.45 -5.35
CA LEU A 133 -6.48 14.37 -5.41
C LEU A 133 -7.11 12.97 -5.49
N ILE A 134 -7.97 12.61 -4.53
CA ILE A 134 -8.62 11.29 -4.50
C ILE A 134 -9.45 11.06 -5.79
N PRO A 135 -10.32 12.00 -6.23
CA PRO A 135 -11.03 11.86 -7.50
C PRO A 135 -10.10 11.68 -8.71
N LYS A 136 -8.94 12.37 -8.73
CA LYS A 136 -7.93 12.18 -9.79
C LYS A 136 -7.36 10.77 -9.79
N LEU A 137 -7.00 10.23 -8.62
CA LEU A 137 -6.47 8.87 -8.50
C LEU A 137 -7.50 7.82 -8.96
N GLN A 138 -8.77 7.99 -8.58
CA GLN A 138 -9.85 7.09 -8.96
C GLN A 138 -10.11 7.09 -10.47
N ARG A 139 -10.07 8.27 -11.11
CA ARG A 139 -10.29 8.40 -12.56
C ARG A 139 -9.10 7.92 -13.38
N ASP A 140 -7.88 8.31 -13.00
CA ASP A 140 -6.70 8.18 -13.85
C ASP A 140 -5.83 6.95 -13.51
N TYR A 141 -5.95 6.39 -12.30
CA TYR A 141 -5.02 5.38 -11.77
C TYR A 141 -5.69 4.11 -11.26
N LYS A 142 -6.84 3.67 -11.80
CA LYS A 142 -7.50 2.41 -11.36
C LYS A 142 -7.68 2.32 -9.83
N ALA A 143 -7.82 3.45 -9.14
CA ALA A 143 -7.96 3.43 -7.68
C ALA A 143 -9.41 3.15 -7.27
N ASN A 144 -9.60 2.45 -6.15
CA ASN A 144 -10.91 2.23 -5.55
C ASN A 144 -11.21 3.25 -4.42
N GLN A 145 -12.24 2.98 -3.62
CA GLN A 145 -12.71 3.87 -2.56
C GLN A 145 -12.12 3.58 -1.18
N PHE A 146 -11.26 2.56 -1.05
CA PHE A 146 -10.62 2.23 0.21
C PHE A 146 -9.41 3.16 0.43
N ILE A 147 -9.53 4.08 1.39
CA ILE A 147 -8.54 5.13 1.65
C ILE A 147 -7.86 4.93 3.01
N THR A 148 -6.54 4.88 2.99
CA THR A 148 -5.67 4.97 4.16
C THR A 148 -4.99 6.35 4.18
N ILE A 149 -5.00 7.04 5.32
CA ILE A 149 -4.24 8.28 5.53
C ILE A 149 -3.24 8.11 6.67
N ILE A 150 -2.01 8.58 6.46
CA ILE A 150 -0.89 8.40 7.40
C ILE A 150 -0.22 9.75 7.62
N GLY A 151 -0.11 10.16 8.89
CA GLY A 151 0.53 11.42 9.27
C GLY A 151 1.38 11.27 10.52
N HIS A 152 2.34 12.18 10.67
CA HIS A 152 3.24 12.28 11.82
C HIS A 152 3.19 13.67 12.44
N SER A 153 3.21 13.76 13.77
CA SER A 153 3.28 15.06 14.47
C SER A 153 2.14 15.98 14.03
N ARG A 154 2.43 17.14 13.41
CA ARG A 154 1.40 18.06 12.91
C ARG A 154 0.54 17.49 11.77
N THR A 155 1.03 16.56 10.96
CA THR A 155 0.18 15.89 9.97
C THR A 155 -0.59 14.72 10.58
N ALA A 156 -0.16 14.17 11.72
CA ALA A 156 -1.00 13.31 12.55
C ALA A 156 -2.18 14.09 13.16
N PHE A 157 -1.97 15.35 13.55
CA PHE A 157 -3.08 16.25 13.90
C PHE A 157 -4.06 16.47 12.73
N LEU A 158 -3.55 16.64 11.50
CA LEU A 158 -4.40 16.68 10.30
C LEU A 158 -5.19 15.37 10.13
N VAL A 159 -4.56 14.21 10.33
CA VAL A 159 -5.25 12.91 10.33
C VAL A 159 -6.38 12.90 11.35
N ASN A 160 -6.13 13.33 12.59
CA ASN A 160 -7.14 13.40 13.65
C ASN A 160 -8.31 14.32 13.27
N TYR A 161 -8.00 15.49 12.70
CA TYR A 161 -9.01 16.40 12.17
C TYR A 161 -9.84 15.74 11.05
N LEU A 162 -9.20 15.10 10.08
CA LEU A 162 -9.86 14.42 8.97
C LEU A 162 -10.71 13.24 9.43
N THR A 163 -10.30 12.51 10.47
CA THR A 163 -11.14 11.51 11.14
C THR A 163 -12.45 12.11 11.63
N THR A 164 -12.47 13.37 12.10
CA THR A 164 -13.73 14.01 12.53
C THR A 164 -14.58 14.58 11.38
N LYS A 165 -13.97 14.90 10.23
CA LYS A 165 -14.66 15.60 9.13
C LYS A 165 -14.99 14.70 7.94
N GLN A 166 -14.23 13.64 7.76
CA GLN A 166 -14.19 12.82 6.55
C GLN A 166 -14.19 11.32 6.87
N SER A 167 -14.62 10.90 8.07
CA SER A 167 -14.74 9.48 8.45
C SER A 167 -15.61 8.64 7.51
N LYS A 168 -16.53 9.26 6.76
CA LYS A 168 -17.35 8.59 5.75
C LYS A 168 -16.59 8.27 4.45
N ASN A 169 -15.46 8.93 4.22
CA ASN A 169 -14.64 8.86 3.01
C ASN A 169 -13.24 8.28 3.26
N ILE A 170 -12.95 7.87 4.50
CA ILE A 170 -11.67 7.29 4.93
C ILE A 170 -12.00 5.94 5.56
N ASN A 171 -11.14 4.94 5.35
CA ASN A 171 -11.30 3.61 5.94
C ASN A 171 -10.27 3.36 7.04
N VAL A 172 -9.06 3.90 6.88
CA VAL A 172 -7.97 3.74 7.84
C VAL A 172 -7.29 5.08 8.07
N ALA A 173 -7.19 5.48 9.33
CA ALA A 173 -6.48 6.69 9.75
C ALA A 173 -5.34 6.29 10.72
N ILE A 174 -4.11 6.66 10.38
CA ILE A 174 -2.90 6.35 11.16
C ILE A 174 -2.24 7.66 11.60
N ALA A 175 -2.29 7.95 12.90
CA ALA A 175 -1.80 9.17 13.51
C ALA A 175 -0.60 8.89 14.44
N LEU A 176 0.62 9.15 13.95
CA LEU A 176 1.87 8.81 14.63
C LEU A 176 2.42 10.03 15.39
N SER A 177 2.61 9.92 16.71
CA SER A 177 2.92 11.05 17.59
C SER A 177 1.94 12.22 17.38
N GLY A 178 0.64 11.90 17.31
CA GLY A 178 -0.44 12.87 17.08
C GLY A 178 -0.91 13.57 18.36
N PHE A 179 -1.63 14.66 18.19
CA PHE A 179 -2.25 15.44 19.27
C PHE A 179 -3.65 15.89 18.86
N TYR A 180 -4.45 16.36 19.82
CA TYR A 180 -5.85 16.74 19.65
C TYR A 180 -6.12 18.16 20.17
N SER A 181 -5.25 18.68 21.04
CA SER A 181 -5.40 19.93 21.80
C SER A 181 -5.09 21.22 21.02
N ASN A 182 -5.41 21.29 19.72
CA ASN A 182 -5.13 22.48 18.90
C ASN A 182 -6.26 22.81 17.92
N GLN A 183 -6.51 24.10 17.70
CA GLN A 183 -7.59 24.54 16.81
C GLN A 183 -7.33 24.12 15.34
N PRO A 184 -8.38 23.66 14.62
CA PRO A 184 -9.80 23.71 14.99
C PRO A 184 -10.32 22.46 15.73
N LEU A 185 -9.44 21.53 16.13
CA LEU A 185 -9.80 20.33 16.87
C LEU A 185 -9.64 20.55 18.38
N SER A 186 -10.27 19.71 19.17
CA SER A 186 -10.01 19.55 20.60
C SER A 186 -10.20 18.08 20.97
N ALA A 187 -9.61 17.64 22.09
CA ALA A 187 -9.85 16.29 22.58
C ALA A 187 -11.35 15.99 22.75
N ASN A 188 -12.13 16.95 23.25
CA ASN A 188 -13.58 16.80 23.43
C ASN A 188 -14.33 16.65 22.10
N THR A 189 -13.99 17.47 21.09
CA THR A 189 -14.64 17.37 19.77
C THR A 189 -14.24 16.09 19.04
N PHE A 190 -12.99 15.63 19.21
CA PHE A 190 -12.55 14.33 18.71
C PHE A 190 -13.34 13.19 19.35
N LYS A 191 -13.38 13.14 20.69
CA LYS A 191 -14.12 12.12 21.47
C LYS A 191 -15.61 12.08 21.12
N ALA A 192 -16.25 13.24 21.00
CA ALA A 192 -17.65 13.34 20.58
C ALA A 192 -17.85 12.80 19.15
N SER A 193 -16.91 13.10 18.25
CA SER A 193 -16.96 12.63 16.86
C SER A 193 -16.82 11.12 16.77
N ILE A 194 -15.85 10.51 17.46
CA ILE A 194 -15.63 9.05 17.42
C ILE A 194 -16.74 8.26 18.12
N SER A 195 -17.50 8.90 19.02
CA SER A 195 -18.63 8.29 19.72
C SER A 195 -19.93 8.30 18.92
N ASN A 196 -20.02 9.13 17.87
CA ASN A 196 -21.25 9.27 17.09
C ASN A 196 -21.31 8.21 15.97
N PRO A 197 -22.24 7.22 16.03
CA PRO A 197 -22.31 6.15 15.03
C PRO A 197 -22.65 6.65 13.62
N THR A 198 -23.32 7.79 13.48
CA THR A 198 -23.65 8.38 12.16
C THR A 198 -22.41 8.85 11.39
N ASN A 199 -21.26 9.01 12.08
CA ASN A 199 -19.98 9.33 11.47
C ASN A 199 -19.30 8.10 10.85
N PHE A 200 -19.69 6.87 11.21
CA PHE A 200 -19.07 5.62 10.77
C PHE A 200 -20.11 4.67 10.13
N PRO A 201 -20.68 5.03 8.97
CA PRO A 201 -21.62 4.18 8.25
C PRO A 201 -20.96 2.89 7.70
N HIS A 202 -19.62 2.89 7.60
CA HIS A 202 -18.80 1.77 7.14
C HIS A 202 -17.64 1.55 8.10
N LYS A 203 -16.99 0.38 7.98
CA LYS A 203 -15.83 0.01 8.80
C LYS A 203 -14.72 1.07 8.72
N PHE A 204 -14.28 1.51 9.88
CA PHE A 204 -13.26 2.53 10.07
C PHE A 204 -12.25 2.06 11.12
N ARG A 205 -10.97 2.10 10.78
CA ARG A 205 -9.88 1.78 11.70
C ARG A 205 -9.06 3.03 12.02
N TYR A 206 -8.89 3.31 13.30
CA TYR A 206 -8.08 4.40 13.80
C TYR A 206 -6.89 3.86 14.58
N TYR A 207 -5.69 4.01 14.03
CA TYR A 207 -4.45 3.67 14.71
C TYR A 207 -3.75 4.95 15.14
N PHE A 208 -3.23 4.96 16.36
CA PHE A 208 -2.45 6.09 16.83
C PHE A 208 -1.38 5.64 17.81
N THR A 209 -0.26 6.35 17.79
CA THR A 209 0.91 5.99 18.61
C THR A 209 1.57 7.19 19.22
N ALA A 210 2.33 6.95 20.28
CA ALA A 210 3.30 7.87 20.85
C ALA A 210 4.52 7.08 21.29
N GLY A 211 5.69 7.70 21.23
CA GLY A 211 6.89 7.15 21.86
C GLY A 211 6.88 7.40 23.38
N SER A 212 7.92 6.95 24.06
CA SER A 212 8.03 7.03 25.52
C SER A 212 9.21 7.86 26.02
N THR A 213 9.95 8.54 25.15
CA THR A 213 11.02 9.47 25.55
C THR A 213 10.44 10.78 26.09
N LEU A 214 11.27 11.60 26.76
CA LEU A 214 10.83 12.88 27.33
C LEU A 214 10.21 13.84 26.29
N GLU A 215 10.70 13.87 25.05
CA GLU A 215 10.11 14.71 24.00
C GLU A 215 8.71 14.24 23.54
N GLU A 216 8.34 12.99 23.85
CA GLU A 216 7.04 12.42 23.52
C GLU A 216 5.99 12.61 24.63
N GLU A 217 6.36 13.09 25.82
CA GLU A 217 5.51 13.12 27.02
C GLU A 217 4.13 13.75 26.76
N SER A 218 4.10 14.90 26.06
CA SER A 218 2.86 15.59 25.73
C SER A 218 1.96 14.79 24.76
N TYR A 219 2.54 14.19 23.73
CA TYR A 219 1.81 13.33 22.78
C TYR A 219 1.31 12.07 23.50
N LEU A 220 2.16 11.42 24.30
CA LEU A 220 1.79 10.23 25.05
C LEU A 220 0.62 10.49 26.00
N LYS A 221 0.67 11.59 26.76
CA LYS A 221 -0.42 12.00 27.65
C LYS A 221 -1.75 12.16 26.92
N GLU A 222 -1.77 12.89 25.80
CA GLU A 222 -3.00 13.12 25.02
C GLU A 222 -3.53 11.83 24.38
N ASN A 223 -2.66 10.98 23.85
CA ASN A 223 -3.07 9.71 23.25
C ASN A 223 -3.60 8.73 24.32
N LEU A 224 -2.98 8.67 25.51
CA LEU A 224 -3.50 7.90 26.63
C LEU A 224 -4.88 8.39 27.08
N GLU A 225 -5.12 9.71 27.08
CA GLU A 225 -6.43 10.27 27.43
C GLU A 225 -7.53 9.83 26.46
N VAL A 226 -7.25 9.84 25.15
CA VAL A 226 -8.18 9.35 24.12
C VAL A 226 -8.36 7.83 24.22
N PHE A 227 -7.29 7.07 24.43
CA PHE A 227 -7.35 5.62 24.60
C PHE A 227 -8.19 5.23 25.82
N GLN A 228 -7.94 5.84 26.98
CA GLN A 228 -8.73 5.61 28.20
C GLN A 228 -10.20 5.95 28.01
N PHE A 229 -10.52 7.02 27.25
CA PHE A 229 -11.88 7.34 26.89
C PHE A 229 -12.53 6.21 26.07
N MET A 230 -11.86 5.74 25.00
CA MET A 230 -12.39 4.65 24.18
C MET A 230 -12.59 3.36 24.97
N SER A 231 -11.66 3.00 25.88
CA SER A 231 -11.75 1.78 26.68
C SER A 231 -12.86 1.81 27.74
N LYS A 232 -13.29 3.01 28.18
CA LYS A 232 -14.36 3.19 29.19
C LYS A 232 -15.74 3.37 28.58
N ASN A 233 -15.85 3.58 27.28
CA ASN A 233 -17.11 3.91 26.60
C ASN A 233 -17.41 2.91 25.50
N LYS A 234 -18.69 2.65 25.24
CA LYS A 234 -19.11 1.83 24.10
C LYS A 234 -18.91 2.60 22.80
N MET A 235 -17.96 2.16 21.98
CA MET A 235 -17.70 2.74 20.66
C MET A 235 -18.72 2.26 19.61
N PRO A 236 -18.93 3.04 18.52
CA PRO A 236 -19.75 2.60 17.40
C PRO A 236 -19.26 1.27 16.81
N GLN A 237 -20.18 0.39 16.38
CA GLN A 237 -19.86 -0.96 15.89
C GLN A 237 -18.84 -0.96 14.73
N ASN A 238 -18.90 0.04 13.84
CA ASN A 238 -18.01 0.15 12.69
C ASN A 238 -16.69 0.85 13.00
N PHE A 239 -16.53 1.43 14.19
CA PHE A 239 -15.30 2.11 14.60
C PHE A 239 -14.43 1.17 15.42
N ASN A 240 -13.20 0.95 14.97
CA ASN A 240 -12.18 0.23 15.73
C ASN A 240 -10.97 1.15 15.94
N GLY A 241 -10.66 1.45 17.21
CA GLY A 241 -9.54 2.30 17.60
C GLY A 241 -8.46 1.51 18.34
N SER A 242 -7.20 1.70 17.96
CA SER A 242 -6.06 1.01 18.57
C SER A 242 -4.93 1.98 18.89
N PHE A 243 -4.51 1.98 20.15
CA PHE A 243 -3.36 2.74 20.63
C PHE A 243 -2.16 1.81 20.79
N THR A 244 -0.97 2.29 20.46
CA THR A 244 0.27 1.62 20.84
C THR A 244 1.28 2.66 21.33
N GLU A 245 1.78 2.47 22.55
CA GLU A 245 2.98 3.15 23.02
C GLU A 245 4.21 2.40 22.49
N THR A 246 5.12 3.14 21.86
CA THR A 246 6.37 2.57 21.35
C THR A 246 7.48 2.85 22.34
N SER A 247 7.77 1.87 23.20
CA SER A 247 8.79 2.00 24.24
C SER A 247 10.16 2.41 23.66
N ASN A 248 10.80 3.39 24.31
CA ASN A 248 12.09 3.98 23.97
C ASN A 248 12.16 4.70 22.62
N ALA A 249 11.07 4.75 21.84
CA ALA A 249 11.05 5.52 20.61
C ALA A 249 10.94 7.01 20.92
N ASN A 250 11.71 7.78 20.16
CA ASN A 250 11.67 9.23 20.17
C ASN A 250 10.70 9.73 19.08
N HIS A 251 10.51 11.04 18.96
CA HIS A 251 9.53 11.64 18.06
C HIS A 251 9.72 11.21 16.60
N MET A 252 10.97 11.13 16.13
CA MET A 252 11.27 10.75 14.75
C MET A 252 11.31 9.24 14.55
N THR A 253 11.79 8.45 15.52
CA THR A 253 11.86 6.99 15.38
C THR A 253 10.50 6.34 15.52
N ASN A 254 9.60 6.87 16.36
CA ASN A 254 8.21 6.41 16.48
C ASN A 254 7.48 6.46 15.13
N TYR A 255 7.76 7.46 14.29
CA TYR A 255 7.18 7.54 12.94
C TYR A 255 7.50 6.31 12.09
N TRP A 256 8.74 5.83 12.15
CA TRP A 256 9.20 4.72 11.33
C TRP A 256 8.87 3.36 11.94
N VAL A 257 9.18 3.13 13.22
CA VAL A 257 9.13 1.77 13.81
C VAL A 257 7.69 1.27 14.02
N SER A 258 6.72 2.15 14.27
CA SER A 258 5.36 1.73 14.57
C SER A 258 4.56 1.33 13.32
N LEU A 259 4.87 1.96 12.18
CA LEU A 259 4.03 1.83 10.99
C LEU A 259 3.98 0.40 10.40
N PRO A 260 5.10 -0.36 10.28
CA PRO A 260 5.05 -1.72 9.76
C PRO A 260 4.12 -2.64 10.57
N ALA A 261 4.15 -2.55 11.91
CA ALA A 261 3.28 -3.33 12.78
C ALA A 261 1.80 -2.96 12.58
N ILE A 262 1.49 -1.67 12.48
CA ILE A 262 0.14 -1.19 12.20
C ILE A 262 -0.38 -1.69 10.85
N LEU A 263 0.46 -1.67 9.81
CA LEU A 263 0.07 -2.16 8.48
C LEU A 263 -0.20 -3.65 8.50
N MET A 264 0.61 -4.45 9.19
CA MET A 264 0.36 -5.89 9.36
C MET A 264 -0.96 -6.16 10.08
N ASP A 265 -1.29 -5.43 11.15
CA ASP A 265 -2.57 -5.56 11.85
C ASP A 265 -3.75 -5.14 10.96
N CYS A 266 -3.64 -3.98 10.30
CA CYS A 266 -4.67 -3.45 9.42
C CYS A 266 -5.05 -4.41 8.29
N TYR A 267 -4.09 -5.19 7.79
CA TYR A 267 -4.26 -6.14 6.69
C TYR A 267 -4.15 -7.61 7.13
N ALA A 268 -4.30 -7.91 8.41
CA ALA A 268 -4.11 -9.25 8.96
C ALA A 268 -4.98 -10.33 8.28
N ASP A 269 -6.24 -10.01 7.95
CA ASP A 269 -7.13 -10.93 7.21
C ASP A 269 -6.56 -11.32 5.84
N TYR A 270 -5.85 -10.41 5.16
CA TYR A 270 -5.20 -10.66 3.87
C TYR A 270 -4.00 -11.58 4.03
N ASN A 271 -3.12 -11.26 4.98
CA ASN A 271 -1.95 -12.06 5.36
C ASN A 271 -2.34 -13.52 5.70
N HIS A 272 -3.42 -13.70 6.47
CA HIS A 272 -3.86 -15.01 6.92
C HIS A 272 -4.31 -15.95 5.80
N ILE A 273 -4.56 -15.46 4.58
CA ILE A 273 -4.97 -16.28 3.44
C ILE A 273 -3.90 -17.33 3.15
N LEU A 274 -2.69 -16.93 2.75
CA LEU A 274 -1.65 -17.91 2.41
C LEU A 274 -1.25 -18.76 3.61
N ASN A 275 -1.15 -18.16 4.80
CA ASN A 275 -0.83 -18.91 6.01
C ASN A 275 -1.84 -20.06 6.25
N ASN A 276 -3.13 -19.78 6.17
CA ASN A 276 -4.17 -20.81 6.30
C ASN A 276 -4.09 -21.85 5.17
N TRP A 277 -3.81 -21.41 3.95
CA TRP A 277 -3.65 -22.31 2.81
C TRP A 277 -2.50 -23.30 3.01
N PHE A 278 -1.28 -22.82 3.30
CA PHE A 278 -0.11 -23.67 3.45
C PHE A 278 -0.11 -24.53 4.71
N TYR A 279 -0.53 -23.97 5.84
CA TYR A 279 -0.41 -24.69 7.11
C TYR A 279 -1.63 -25.52 7.48
N ARG A 280 -2.79 -25.32 6.83
CA ARG A 280 -4.03 -26.05 7.14
C ARG A 280 -4.70 -26.66 5.91
N LYS A 281 -5.00 -25.87 4.88
CA LYS A 281 -5.84 -26.35 3.76
C LYS A 281 -5.10 -27.33 2.86
N LEU A 282 -3.90 -26.99 2.40
CA LEU A 282 -3.11 -27.83 1.49
C LEU A 282 -2.62 -29.13 2.14
N LYS A 283 -2.59 -29.21 3.48
CA LYS A 283 -2.31 -30.43 4.24
C LYS A 283 -3.47 -31.43 4.24
N LYS A 284 -4.68 -31.03 3.85
CA LYS A 284 -5.81 -31.96 3.68
C LYS A 284 -5.56 -32.88 2.49
N THR A 285 -6.10 -34.09 2.56
CA THR A 285 -5.99 -35.11 1.50
C THR A 285 -6.59 -34.64 0.18
N SER A 286 -7.71 -33.90 0.22
CA SER A 286 -8.28 -33.26 -0.96
C SER A 286 -9.03 -31.98 -0.61
N ILE A 287 -9.06 -31.05 -1.56
CA ILE A 287 -9.89 -29.85 -1.55
C ILE A 287 -10.79 -29.94 -2.79
N LYS A 288 -12.10 -30.04 -2.60
CA LYS A 288 -13.05 -30.33 -3.69
C LYS A 288 -13.05 -29.26 -4.79
N SER A 289 -12.90 -27.98 -4.42
CA SER A 289 -12.91 -26.87 -5.37
C SER A 289 -11.95 -25.74 -4.94
N PRO A 290 -10.63 -25.92 -5.12
CA PRO A 290 -9.61 -25.01 -4.58
C PRO A 290 -9.79 -23.56 -5.02
N ILE A 291 -10.14 -23.33 -6.28
CA ILE A 291 -10.36 -21.98 -6.82
C ILE A 291 -11.56 -21.29 -6.17
N ILE A 292 -12.65 -22.04 -5.95
CA ILE A 292 -13.86 -21.50 -5.30
C ILE A 292 -13.55 -21.17 -3.84
N GLU A 293 -12.84 -22.07 -3.15
CA GLU A 293 -12.45 -21.85 -1.77
C GLU A 293 -11.51 -20.65 -1.62
N PHE A 294 -10.51 -20.51 -2.50
CA PHE A 294 -9.58 -19.38 -2.46
C PHE A 294 -10.29 -18.04 -2.71
N LYS A 295 -11.20 -17.99 -3.69
CA LYS A 295 -12.05 -16.82 -3.94
C LYS A 295 -12.92 -16.49 -2.73
N SER A 296 -13.52 -17.49 -2.10
CA SER A 296 -14.33 -17.30 -0.90
C SER A 296 -13.51 -16.75 0.27
N ASP A 297 -12.27 -17.23 0.46
CA ASP A 297 -11.37 -16.70 1.48
C ASP A 297 -11.01 -15.23 1.21
N LEU A 298 -10.71 -14.89 -0.06
CA LEU A 298 -10.43 -13.53 -0.49
C LEU A 298 -11.63 -12.59 -0.30
N GLU A 299 -12.83 -13.05 -0.64
CA GLU A 299 -14.09 -12.32 -0.44
C GLU A 299 -14.36 -12.08 1.04
N LYS A 300 -14.19 -13.09 1.90
CA LYS A 300 -14.35 -12.96 3.37
C LYS A 300 -13.35 -11.98 3.96
N ALA A 301 -12.08 -12.07 3.59
CA ALA A 301 -11.06 -11.12 4.01
C ALA A 301 -11.41 -9.69 3.56
N GLY A 302 -11.91 -9.53 2.33
CA GLY A 302 -12.36 -8.25 1.80
C GLY A 302 -13.55 -7.68 2.55
N GLN A 303 -14.57 -8.49 2.86
CA GLN A 303 -15.70 -8.10 3.70
C GLN A 303 -15.27 -7.71 5.12
N ASN A 304 -14.30 -8.42 5.69
CA ASN A 304 -13.75 -8.11 7.01
C ASN A 304 -13.06 -6.74 7.02
N MET A 305 -12.31 -6.41 5.97
CA MET A 305 -11.61 -5.13 5.86
C MET A 305 -12.47 -3.99 5.30
N GLY A 306 -13.57 -4.29 4.61
CA GLY A 306 -14.48 -3.31 4.02
C GLY A 306 -14.17 -2.91 2.57
N PHE A 307 -13.49 -3.75 1.79
CA PHE A 307 -13.28 -3.53 0.35
C PHE A 307 -13.02 -4.83 -0.43
N THR A 308 -13.20 -4.79 -1.74
CA THR A 308 -12.88 -5.92 -2.63
C THR A 308 -11.37 -6.06 -2.80
N LEU A 309 -10.86 -7.25 -2.49
CA LEU A 309 -9.45 -7.58 -2.63
C LEU A 309 -9.11 -8.16 -4.00
N ASN A 310 -7.90 -7.87 -4.46
CA ASN A 310 -7.25 -8.60 -5.55
C ASN A 310 -6.30 -9.64 -4.94
N PRO A 311 -6.15 -10.82 -5.54
CA PRO A 311 -5.10 -11.76 -5.15
C PRO A 311 -3.73 -11.21 -5.60
N SER A 312 -2.70 -11.28 -4.75
CA SER A 312 -1.32 -10.95 -5.18
C SER A 312 -0.79 -11.99 -6.17
N LEU A 313 0.28 -11.63 -6.89
CA LEU A 313 1.02 -12.60 -7.70
C LEU A 313 1.54 -13.76 -6.84
N THR A 314 2.05 -13.48 -5.63
CA THR A 314 2.48 -14.50 -4.67
C THR A 314 1.34 -15.44 -4.28
N HIS A 315 0.11 -14.95 -4.06
CA HIS A 315 -1.04 -15.83 -3.82
C HIS A 315 -1.24 -16.81 -4.98
N LEU A 316 -1.19 -16.30 -6.21
CA LEU A 316 -1.50 -17.05 -7.42
C LEU A 316 -0.40 -18.06 -7.76
N PHE A 317 0.86 -17.63 -7.79
CA PHE A 317 2.00 -18.48 -8.12
C PHE A 317 2.32 -19.48 -7.03
N SER A 318 2.27 -19.12 -5.74
CA SER A 318 2.59 -20.07 -4.67
C SER A 318 1.53 -21.17 -4.57
N LEU A 319 0.24 -20.85 -4.78
CA LEU A 319 -0.81 -21.87 -4.84
C LEU A 319 -0.71 -22.72 -6.12
N ALA A 320 -0.45 -22.12 -7.29
CA ALA A 320 -0.21 -22.86 -8.51
C ALA A 320 0.97 -23.84 -8.36
N SER A 321 2.08 -23.36 -7.78
CA SER A 321 3.29 -24.14 -7.54
C SER A 321 3.05 -25.33 -6.61
N SER A 322 2.34 -25.15 -5.49
CA SER A 322 2.02 -26.27 -4.60
C SER A 322 1.16 -27.35 -5.29
N TYR A 323 0.19 -26.96 -6.12
CA TYR A 323 -0.58 -27.93 -6.90
C TYR A 323 0.27 -28.61 -7.99
N GLY A 324 1.04 -27.83 -8.76
CA GLY A 324 1.78 -28.33 -9.92
C GLY A 324 3.02 -29.15 -9.56
N TYR A 325 3.86 -28.63 -8.66
CA TYR A 325 5.15 -29.25 -8.36
C TYR A 325 5.08 -30.26 -7.21
N GLU A 326 4.37 -29.94 -6.14
CA GLU A 326 4.29 -30.82 -4.95
C GLU A 326 3.23 -31.90 -5.13
N LYS A 327 2.01 -31.52 -5.51
CA LYS A 327 0.87 -32.44 -5.64
C LYS A 327 0.74 -33.11 -7.02
N LYS A 328 1.49 -32.63 -8.02
CA LYS A 328 1.40 -33.07 -9.44
C LYS A 328 0.00 -32.93 -10.06
N ASP A 329 -0.82 -32.05 -9.51
CA ASP A 329 -2.14 -31.69 -10.03
C ASP A 329 -2.01 -30.47 -10.95
N TYR A 330 -1.54 -30.74 -12.17
CA TYR A 330 -1.29 -29.69 -13.17
C TYR A 330 -2.57 -28.98 -13.61
N GLN A 331 -3.72 -29.66 -13.57
CA GLN A 331 -4.99 -29.05 -13.95
C GLN A 331 -5.38 -27.97 -12.94
N GLN A 332 -5.18 -28.22 -11.64
CA GLN A 332 -5.41 -27.21 -10.62
C GLN A 332 -4.38 -26.07 -10.65
N ALA A 333 -3.11 -26.38 -10.92
CA ALA A 333 -2.10 -25.35 -11.14
C ALA A 333 -2.49 -24.40 -12.28
N ILE A 334 -2.87 -24.95 -13.44
CA ILE A 334 -3.41 -24.20 -14.59
C ILE A 334 -4.61 -23.33 -14.18
N ASN A 335 -5.51 -23.85 -13.35
CA ASN A 335 -6.69 -23.10 -12.92
C ASN A 335 -6.33 -21.87 -12.08
N PHE A 336 -5.29 -21.93 -11.23
CA PHE A 336 -4.77 -20.77 -10.50
C PHE A 336 -4.07 -19.78 -11.42
N ILE A 337 -3.28 -20.25 -12.38
CA ILE A 337 -2.63 -19.38 -13.37
C ILE A 337 -3.68 -18.66 -14.24
N LYS A 338 -4.72 -19.36 -14.69
CA LYS A 338 -5.85 -18.75 -15.42
C LYS A 338 -6.67 -17.80 -14.55
N LEU A 339 -6.78 -18.05 -13.25
CA LEU A 339 -7.35 -17.07 -12.32
C LEU A 339 -6.49 -15.80 -12.33
N GLY A 340 -5.17 -15.94 -12.29
CA GLY A 340 -4.24 -14.84 -12.39
C GLY A 340 -4.40 -14.04 -13.68
N GLN A 341 -4.53 -14.68 -14.83
CA GLN A 341 -4.79 -14.01 -16.12
C GLN A 341 -6.06 -13.15 -16.13
N LYS A 342 -7.05 -13.44 -15.26
CA LYS A 342 -8.25 -12.59 -15.14
C LYS A 342 -7.95 -11.25 -14.46
N TYR A 343 -7.06 -11.25 -13.47
CA TYR A 343 -6.66 -10.02 -12.76
C TYR A 343 -5.51 -9.30 -13.46
N TYR A 344 -4.59 -10.06 -14.06
CA TYR A 344 -3.35 -9.57 -14.64
C TYR A 344 -3.12 -10.14 -16.03
N PRO A 345 -3.98 -9.82 -17.02
CA PRO A 345 -3.96 -10.42 -18.36
C PRO A 345 -2.67 -10.18 -19.12
N ASN A 346 -1.95 -9.09 -18.83
CA ASN A 346 -0.70 -8.74 -19.51
C ASN A 346 0.55 -9.22 -18.75
N CYS A 347 0.40 -9.95 -17.64
CA CYS A 347 1.51 -10.60 -16.96
C CYS A 347 2.03 -11.74 -17.85
N LEU A 348 3.29 -11.65 -18.27
CA LEU A 348 3.91 -12.59 -19.20
C LEU A 348 4.16 -13.96 -18.55
N ASP A 349 4.47 -13.98 -17.26
CA ASP A 349 4.87 -15.19 -16.55
C ASP A 349 3.72 -16.20 -16.44
N PHE A 350 2.47 -15.74 -16.43
CA PHE A 350 1.32 -16.65 -16.51
C PHE A 350 1.27 -17.44 -17.82
N ASP A 351 1.65 -16.84 -18.96
CA ASP A 351 1.66 -17.59 -20.21
C ASP A 351 2.81 -18.62 -20.24
N LEU A 352 3.96 -18.29 -19.62
CA LEU A 352 5.09 -19.22 -19.47
C LEU A 352 4.68 -20.45 -18.64
N GLU A 353 4.09 -20.24 -17.47
CA GLU A 353 3.60 -21.33 -16.63
C GLU A 353 2.57 -22.22 -17.38
N LEU A 354 1.66 -21.61 -18.14
CA LEU A 354 0.68 -22.38 -18.93
C LEU A 354 1.34 -23.19 -20.04
N ILE A 355 2.35 -22.64 -20.73
CA ILE A 355 3.10 -23.38 -21.75
C ILE A 355 3.69 -24.65 -21.15
N ASP A 356 4.32 -24.54 -19.98
CA ASP A 356 5.02 -25.64 -19.32
C ASP A 356 4.04 -26.66 -18.72
N TYR A 357 2.97 -26.24 -18.04
CA TYR A 357 1.95 -27.18 -17.56
C TYR A 357 1.23 -27.92 -18.70
N TYR A 358 0.94 -27.26 -19.84
CA TYR A 358 0.33 -27.94 -20.97
C TYR A 358 1.27 -28.92 -21.67
N LYS A 359 2.59 -28.69 -21.65
CA LYS A 359 3.57 -29.70 -22.10
C LYS A 359 3.57 -30.91 -21.19
N LEU A 360 3.56 -30.71 -19.87
CA LEU A 360 3.49 -31.79 -18.89
C LEU A 360 2.22 -32.65 -19.07
N LEU A 361 1.10 -32.02 -19.43
CA LEU A 361 -0.16 -32.70 -19.80
C LEU A 361 -0.19 -33.24 -21.24
N LYS A 362 0.90 -33.12 -22.00
CA LYS A 362 1.00 -33.50 -23.43
C LYS A 362 -0.05 -32.81 -24.33
N ASN A 363 -0.59 -31.66 -23.91
CA ASN A 363 -1.53 -30.88 -24.68
C ASN A 363 -0.80 -29.87 -25.58
N VAL A 364 -0.26 -30.38 -26.69
CA VAL A 364 0.56 -29.61 -27.64
C VAL A 364 -0.21 -28.42 -28.23
N LYS A 365 -1.52 -28.58 -28.48
CA LYS A 365 -2.37 -27.52 -29.06
C LYS A 365 -2.46 -26.31 -28.13
N LEU A 366 -2.75 -26.52 -26.84
CA LEU A 366 -2.83 -25.42 -25.88
C LEU A 366 -1.47 -24.82 -25.55
N SER A 367 -0.41 -25.65 -25.48
CA SER A 367 0.95 -25.13 -25.31
C SER A 367 1.34 -24.19 -26.48
N ALA A 368 1.08 -24.60 -27.74
CA ALA A 368 1.32 -23.76 -28.91
C ALA A 368 0.47 -22.48 -28.92
N PHE A 369 -0.79 -22.57 -28.49
CA PHE A 369 -1.65 -21.40 -28.32
C PHE A 369 -1.04 -20.37 -27.37
N TYR A 370 -0.62 -20.78 -26.16
CA TYR A 370 -0.03 -19.85 -25.19
C TYR A 370 1.36 -19.35 -25.60
N LYS A 371 2.15 -20.12 -26.38
CA LYS A 371 3.37 -19.60 -27.03
C LYS A 371 3.05 -18.42 -27.95
N ASN A 372 1.94 -18.47 -28.68
CA ASN A 372 1.54 -17.38 -29.57
C ASN A 372 0.99 -16.19 -28.78
N GLU A 373 0.20 -16.41 -27.73
CA GLU A 373 -0.30 -15.34 -26.85
C GLU A 373 0.87 -14.60 -26.16
N TYR A 374 1.85 -15.33 -25.63
CA TYR A 374 3.07 -14.76 -25.05
C TYR A 374 3.78 -13.84 -26.06
N ARG A 375 4.00 -14.31 -27.30
CA ARG A 375 4.62 -13.49 -28.36
C ARG A 375 3.85 -12.21 -28.63
N LYS A 376 2.51 -12.29 -28.75
CA LYS A 376 1.66 -11.12 -28.98
C LYS A 376 1.82 -10.10 -27.85
N LYS A 377 1.78 -10.54 -26.59
CA LYS A 377 1.94 -9.65 -25.42
C LYS A 377 3.33 -9.02 -25.34
N VAL A 378 4.39 -9.77 -25.63
CA VAL A 378 5.75 -9.21 -25.70
C VAL A 378 5.83 -8.14 -26.79
N MET A 379 5.27 -8.39 -27.97
CA MET A 379 5.32 -7.46 -29.09
C MET A 379 4.50 -6.19 -28.84
N SER A 380 3.38 -6.27 -28.10
CA SER A 380 2.51 -5.13 -27.79
C SER A 380 3.04 -4.21 -26.67
N ARG A 381 4.06 -4.63 -25.91
CA ARG A 381 4.64 -3.82 -24.84
C ARG A 381 5.47 -2.67 -25.38
N ASN A 382 5.02 -1.43 -25.19
CA ASN A 382 5.73 -0.22 -25.63
C ASN A 382 6.89 0.17 -24.70
N ASP A 383 6.90 -0.37 -23.48
CA ASP A 383 7.92 -0.12 -22.46
C ASP A 383 9.18 -0.99 -22.64
N LEU A 384 9.15 -1.95 -23.57
CA LEU A 384 10.27 -2.84 -23.87
C LEU A 384 11.00 -2.43 -25.16
N SER A 385 12.32 -2.42 -25.13
CA SER A 385 13.14 -2.25 -26.34
C SER A 385 12.99 -3.43 -27.28
N ASN A 386 13.23 -3.22 -28.59
CA ASN A 386 13.21 -4.31 -29.58
C ASN A 386 14.18 -5.45 -29.24
N LEU A 387 15.34 -5.11 -28.67
CA LEU A 387 16.30 -6.08 -28.17
C LEU A 387 15.70 -6.92 -27.03
N LYS A 388 15.05 -6.28 -26.05
CA LYS A 388 14.42 -7.00 -24.93
C LYS A 388 13.27 -7.89 -25.38
N LYS A 389 12.46 -7.42 -26.33
CA LYS A 389 11.40 -8.23 -26.96
C LYS A 389 11.99 -9.49 -27.62
N THR A 390 13.09 -9.33 -28.35
CA THR A 390 13.77 -10.45 -29.02
C THR A 390 14.30 -11.48 -28.02
N GLU A 391 14.94 -11.03 -26.92
CA GLU A 391 15.40 -11.91 -25.84
C GLU A 391 14.26 -12.71 -25.21
N LEU A 392 13.14 -12.05 -24.88
CA LEU A 392 11.97 -12.70 -24.27
C LEU A 392 11.35 -13.74 -25.22
N ILE A 393 11.24 -13.44 -26.51
CA ILE A 393 10.71 -14.39 -27.50
C ILE A 393 11.63 -15.60 -27.69
N LYS A 394 12.96 -15.43 -27.51
CA LYS A 394 13.89 -16.56 -27.60
C LYS A 394 13.67 -17.58 -26.48
N LYS A 395 13.34 -17.13 -25.26
CA LYS A 395 13.10 -18.02 -24.10
C LYS A 395 12.10 -19.15 -24.39
N ILE A 396 11.03 -18.87 -25.15
CA ILE A 396 9.98 -19.86 -25.47
C ILE A 396 10.29 -20.75 -26.69
N LYS A 397 11.38 -20.48 -27.43
CA LYS A 397 11.88 -21.36 -28.50
C LYS A 397 12.72 -22.50 -27.92
N ASP A 398 13.47 -22.20 -26.86
CA ASP A 398 14.39 -23.13 -26.22
C ASP A 398 13.69 -24.04 -25.19
N GLN A 399 12.45 -23.71 -24.79
CA GLN A 399 11.54 -24.54 -24.00
C GLN A 399 10.58 -25.33 -24.90
#